data_AF-A0A936A2M8-F1
#
_entry.id   AF-A0A936A2M8-F1
#
_cell.length_a   1.000
_cell.length_b   1.000
_cell.length_c   1.000
_cell.angle_alpha   90.00
_cell.angle_beta   90.00
_cell.angle_gamma   90.00
#
_symmetry.space_group_name_H-M   'P 1'
#
loop_
_entity.id
_entity.type
_entity.pdbx_description
1 polymer ?
#
loop_
_entity_poly.entity_id
_entity_poly.type
_entity_poly.pdbx_seq_one_letter_code
_entity_poly.pdbx_strand_id
1 'polypeptide(L)' 'MAQAANAGSAGAAETLAAAYHYGVGVVADRQKALAWYELAAARGSALAQAGLQRLSAVDPVRGH' A
#
# COMPACT_ATOMS: atom_id res chain seq x y z
N MET A 1 7.39 -19.60 6.13
CA MET A 1 7.09 -18.33 6.82
C MET A 1 6.63 -17.28 5.83
N ALA A 2 5.36 -17.34 5.43
CA ALA A 2 4.66 -16.22 4.80
C ALA A 2 3.19 -16.50 5.05
N GLN A 3 2.58 -15.72 5.92
CA GLN A 3 1.23 -15.91 6.46
C GLN A 3 0.20 -15.64 5.36
N ALA A 4 0.13 -16.55 4.38
CA ALA A 4 -0.65 -16.46 3.15
C ALA A 4 -2.13 -16.83 3.34
N ALA A 5 -2.76 -16.47 4.47
CA ALA A 5 -4.06 -17.07 4.79
C ALA A 5 -5.00 -16.26 5.70
N ASN A 6 -4.89 -14.92 5.77
CA ASN A 6 -6.05 -14.13 6.21
C ASN A 6 -6.64 -13.35 5.02
N ALA A 7 -7.21 -14.16 4.14
CA ALA A 7 -7.97 -13.79 2.97
C ALA A 7 -9.15 -12.88 3.35
N GLY A 8 -9.31 -11.77 2.63
CA GLY A 8 -10.43 -10.86 2.83
C GLY A 8 -10.08 -9.43 2.50
N SER A 9 -9.57 -9.20 1.29
CA SER A 9 -9.42 -7.87 0.66
C SER A 9 -8.33 -6.93 1.22
N ALA A 10 -7.99 -6.94 2.51
CA ALA A 10 -6.91 -6.09 3.05
C ALA A 10 -5.50 -6.56 2.64
N GLY A 11 -5.19 -7.84 2.80
CA GLY A 11 -3.87 -8.39 2.40
C GLY A 11 -3.63 -8.39 0.89
N ALA A 12 -4.69 -8.52 0.09
CA ALA A 12 -4.60 -8.41 -1.36
C ALA A 12 -4.30 -6.98 -1.81
N ALA A 13 -4.98 -5.99 -1.22
CA ALA A 13 -4.73 -4.58 -1.48
C ALA A 13 -3.33 -4.16 -1.02
N GLU A 14 -2.85 -4.66 0.12
CA GLU A 14 -1.47 -4.46 0.57
C GLU A 14 -0.44 -5.02 -0.42
N THR A 15 -0.65 -6.25 -0.92
CA THR A 15 0.26 -6.89 -1.87
C THR A 15 0.30 -6.13 -3.19
N LEU A 16 -0.87 -5.67 -3.69
CA LEU A 16 -0.96 -4.81 -4.86
C LEU A 16 -0.26 -3.47 -4.64
N ALA A 17 -0.47 -2.86 -3.48
CA ALA A 17 0.17 -1.61 -3.12
C ALA A 17 1.71 -1.73 -3.11
N ALA A 18 2.22 -2.81 -2.52
CA ALA A 18 3.65 -3.13 -2.55
C ALA A 18 4.14 -3.40 -3.98
N ALA A 19 3.39 -4.13 -4.80
CA ALA A 19 3.75 -4.38 -6.19
C ALA A 19 3.86 -3.08 -7.00
N TYR A 20 2.92 -2.14 -6.85
CA TYR A 20 2.98 -0.81 -7.46
C TYR A 20 4.08 0.08 -6.86
N HIS A 21 4.39 -0.07 -5.56
CA HIS A 21 5.45 0.68 -4.91
C HIS A 21 6.85 0.25 -5.40
N TYR A 22 7.07 -1.06 -5.51
CA TYR A 22 8.35 -1.64 -5.92
C TYR A 22 8.46 -1.89 -7.44
N GLY A 23 7.37 -1.78 -8.19
CA GLY A 23 7.34 -2.09 -9.63
C GLY A 23 7.51 -3.57 -9.95
N VAL A 24 7.05 -4.46 -9.07
CA VAL A 24 7.24 -5.91 -9.22
C VAL A 24 6.09 -6.48 -10.04
N GLY A 25 6.36 -6.78 -11.32
CA GLY A 25 5.39 -7.35 -12.25
C GLY A 25 4.31 -6.37 -12.73
N VAL A 26 4.34 -5.11 -12.27
CA VAL A 26 3.49 -4.00 -12.71
C VAL A 26 4.34 -2.75 -12.87
N VAL A 27 3.88 -1.79 -13.68
CA VAL A 27 4.52 -0.48 -13.78
C VAL A 27 4.46 0.20 -12.41
N ALA A 28 5.62 0.62 -11.91
CA ALA A 28 5.70 1.33 -10.64
C ALA A 28 4.86 2.61 -10.70
N ASP A 29 3.88 2.71 -9.82
CA ASP A 29 2.91 3.81 -9.82
C ASP A 29 2.58 4.15 -8.37
N ARG A 30 3.22 5.21 -7.88
CA ARG A 30 3.06 5.65 -6.48
C ARG A 30 1.64 6.09 -6.16
N GLN A 31 0.93 6.67 -7.12
CA GLN A 31 -0.46 7.10 -6.91
C GLN A 31 -1.38 5.91 -6.73
N LYS A 32 -1.21 4.87 -7.57
CA LYS A 32 -1.96 3.61 -7.39
C LYS A 32 -1.56 2.90 -6.10
N ALA A 33 -0.27 2.86 -5.77
CA ALA A 33 0.20 2.27 -4.51
C ALA A 33 -0.45 2.95 -3.30
N LEU A 34 -0.54 4.28 -3.29
CA LEU A 34 -1.24 5.05 -2.25
C LEU A 34 -2.72 4.66 -2.16
N ALA A 35 -3.45 4.62 -3.27
CA ALA A 35 -4.87 4.25 -3.26
C ALA A 35 -5.11 2.82 -2.71
N TRP A 36 -4.24 1.87 -3.06
CA TRP A 36 -4.31 0.50 -2.54
C TRP A 36 -3.92 0.41 -1.07
N TYR A 37 -2.91 1.17 -0.62
CA TYR A 37 -2.56 1.27 0.79
C TYR A 37 -3.64 1.97 1.61
N GLU A 38 -4.31 2.99 1.09
CA GLU A 38 -5.45 3.64 1.74
C GLU A 38 -6.61 2.66 1.95
N LEU A 39 -6.93 1.86 0.92
CA LEU A 39 -7.97 0.84 1.02
C LEU A 39 -7.63 -0.22 2.08
N ALA A 40 -6.38 -0.68 2.11
CA ALA A 40 -5.93 -1.66 3.10
C ALA A 40 -5.83 -1.07 4.52
N ALA A 41 -5.42 0.19 4.65
CA ALA A 41 -5.38 0.93 5.91
C ALA A 41 -6.80 1.19 6.46
N ALA A 42 -7.77 1.51 5.58
CA ALA A 42 -9.18 1.68 5.94
C ALA A 42 -9.81 0.38 6.46
N ARG A 43 -9.24 -0.78 6.10
CA ARG A 43 -9.62 -2.11 6.60
C ARG A 43 -8.84 -2.50 7.88
N GLY A 44 -8.02 -1.60 8.42
CA GLY A 44 -7.24 -1.82 9.64
C GLY A 44 -5.90 -2.53 9.43
N SER A 45 -5.36 -2.60 8.18
CA SER A 45 -4.01 -3.14 7.99
C SER A 45 -2.95 -2.17 8.49
N ALA A 46 -2.26 -2.54 9.57
CA ALA A 46 -1.14 -1.81 10.12
C ALA A 46 0.04 -1.73 9.14
N LEU A 47 0.26 -2.79 8.35
CA LEU A 47 1.29 -2.82 7.30
C LEU A 47 0.98 -1.81 6.19
N ALA A 48 -0.29 -1.66 5.83
CA ALA A 48 -0.70 -0.68 4.86
C ALA A 48 -0.57 0.76 5.35
N GLN A 49 -0.90 1.03 6.62
CA GLN A 49 -0.64 2.32 7.24
C GLN A 49 0.85 2.68 7.23
N ALA A 50 1.73 1.73 7.54
CA ALA A 50 3.17 1.94 7.49
C ALA A 50 3.68 2.18 6.05
N GLY A 51 3.14 1.46 5.06
CA GLY A 51 3.44 1.67 3.64
C GLY A 51 2.99 3.04 3.14
N LEU A 52 1.77 3.44 3.51
CA LEU A 52 1.20 4.75 3.21
C LEU A 52 2.03 5.86 3.84
N GLN A 53 2.39 5.76 5.12
CA GLN A 53 3.24 6.75 5.77
C GLN A 53 4.61 6.89 5.09
N ARG A 54 5.24 5.81 4.63
CA ARG A 54 6.50 5.93 3.86
C ARG A 54 6.29 6.61 2.51
N LEU A 55 5.20 6.32 1.82
CA LEU A 55 4.85 6.88 0.52
C LEU A 55 4.39 8.34 0.60
N SER A 56 3.68 8.72 1.66
CA SER A 56 3.22 10.09 1.89
C SER A 56 4.29 10.95 2.55
N ALA A 57 5.16 10.38 3.39
CA ALA A 57 6.29 11.12 3.97
C ALA A 57 7.37 11.44 2.94
N VAL A 58 7.48 10.68 1.83
CA VAL A 58 8.44 10.98 0.76
C VAL A 58 7.91 12.02 -0.24
N ASP A 59 6.63 12.38 -0.17
CA ASP A 59 6.01 13.38 -1.04
C ASP A 59 5.43 14.53 -0.19
N PRO A 60 6.16 15.64 0.01
CA PRO A 60 5.61 16.83 0.65
C PRO A 60 4.66 17.57 -0.30
N VAL A 61 3.60 16.91 -0.79
CA VAL A 61 2.44 17.59 -1.38
C VAL A 61 1.32 17.60 -0.34
N ARG A 62 1.58 18.34 0.75
CA ARG A 62 0.54 19.13 1.39
C ARG A 62 1.00 20.57 1.37
N GLY A 63 0.58 21.25 0.31
CA GLY A 63 0.50 22.70 0.34
C GLY A 63 -0.33 23.13 1.54
N HIS A 64 0.26 23.99 2.35
CA HIS A 64 -0.40 25.07 3.06
C HIS A 64 0.29 26.35 2.63
#